data_AF-X8DEI7-F1
#
_entry.id   AF-X8DEI7-F1
#
_cell.length_a   1.000
_cell.length_b   1.000
_cell.length_c   1.000
_cell.angle_alpha   90.00
_cell.angle_beta   90.00
_cell.angle_gamma   90.00
#
_symmetry.space_group_name_H-M   'P 1'
#
loop_
_entity.id
_entity.type
_entity.pdbx_description
1 polymer ?
#
loop_
_entity_poly.entity_id
_entity_poly.type
_entity_poly.pdbx_seq_one_letter_code
_entity_poly.pdbx_strand_id
1 'polypeptide(L)'
;MMNDTFHPLDPLSAEEFTTVAKILAQTHDVGASWRYTSVELSEPSKAEVAAFDNNGTRPDRRALATCLDTTQNATYKALISLTSGEVLSWNHIPGVQPNFTVDEWEEADAVLRGHPDVIAALARRGITDMDLVFMDTWTYGDAVMPEKYRGRRLGWSDTWVRAADGANPYAGPSMDSIASSI
;
A
#
# COMPACT_ATOMS: atom_id res chain seq x y z
N MET A 1 20.80 -4.85 30.45
CA MET A 1 20.58 -5.89 29.41
C MET A 1 19.07 -5.96 29.23
N MET A 2 18.53 -5.38 28.17
CA MET A 2 17.12 -5.64 27.83
C MET A 2 17.06 -7.13 27.49
N ASN A 3 16.29 -7.90 28.28
CA ASN A 3 15.96 -9.26 27.91
C ASN A 3 15.12 -9.16 26.64
N ASP A 4 15.75 -9.42 25.50
CA ASP A 4 15.07 -9.51 24.23
C ASP A 4 14.23 -10.79 24.26
N THR A 5 12.99 -10.62 24.71
CA THR A 5 12.08 -11.74 25.02
C THR A 5 11.39 -12.10 23.72
N PHE A 6 12.09 -12.87 22.88
CA PHE A 6 11.54 -13.37 21.62
C PHE A 6 10.35 -14.29 21.88
N HIS A 7 9.25 -14.03 21.19
CA HIS A 7 8.11 -14.92 21.04
C HIS A 7 7.81 -15.14 19.54
N PRO A 8 7.43 -16.36 19.10
CA PRO A 8 7.18 -16.64 17.68
C PRO A 8 6.07 -15.81 17.03
N LEU A 9 5.16 -15.24 17.83
CA LEU A 9 4.08 -14.35 17.39
C LEU A 9 4.44 -12.86 17.50
N ASP A 10 5.67 -12.52 17.90
CA ASP A 10 6.10 -11.13 17.89
C ASP A 10 6.07 -10.59 16.47
N PRO A 11 5.55 -9.35 16.26
CA PRO A 11 5.58 -8.68 14.96
C PRO A 11 6.98 -8.67 14.34
N LEU A 12 7.03 -8.49 13.02
CA LEU A 12 8.31 -8.36 12.33
C LEU A 12 9.09 -7.13 12.83
N SER A 13 10.39 -7.30 13.06
CA SER A 13 11.28 -6.19 13.39
C SER A 13 11.61 -5.33 12.15
N ALA A 14 12.17 -4.15 12.38
CA ALA A 14 12.67 -3.30 11.29
C ALA A 14 13.77 -3.98 10.45
N GLU A 15 14.65 -4.78 11.07
CA GLU A 15 15.66 -5.54 10.33
C GLU A 15 15.04 -6.66 9.50
N GLU A 16 13.94 -7.24 9.98
CA GLU A 16 13.21 -8.28 9.25
C GLU A 16 12.50 -7.73 8.02
N PHE A 17 11.85 -6.57 8.12
CA PHE A 17 11.32 -5.86 6.94
C PHE A 17 12.42 -5.57 5.92
N THR A 18 13.58 -5.09 6.37
CA THR A 18 14.74 -4.84 5.50
C THR A 18 15.23 -6.13 4.84
N THR A 19 15.22 -7.24 5.57
CA THR A 19 15.60 -8.56 5.08
C THR A 19 14.62 -9.06 4.02
N VAL A 20 13.31 -8.91 4.22
CA VAL A 20 12.29 -9.23 3.20
C VAL A 20 12.56 -8.48 1.91
N ALA A 21 12.71 -7.15 1.99
CA ALA A 21 12.94 -6.32 0.80
C ALA A 21 14.22 -6.72 0.07
N LYS A 22 15.30 -7.02 0.81
CA LYS A 22 16.57 -7.48 0.24
C LYS A 22 16.41 -8.82 -0.48
N ILE A 23 15.76 -9.81 0.14
CA ILE A 23 15.56 -11.14 -0.45
C ILE A 23 14.76 -11.02 -1.75
N LEU A 24 13.65 -10.27 -1.74
CA LEU A 24 12.80 -10.10 -2.91
C LEU A 24 13.47 -9.31 -4.04
N ALA A 25 14.25 -8.28 -3.71
CA ALA A 25 15.07 -7.58 -4.70
C ALA A 25 16.10 -8.50 -5.36
N GLN A 26 16.72 -9.41 -4.61
CA GLN A 26 17.75 -10.31 -5.13
C GLN A 26 17.21 -11.51 -5.92
N THR A 27 16.01 -11.99 -5.60
CA THR A 27 15.44 -13.23 -6.15
C THR A 27 14.42 -12.98 -7.26
N HIS A 28 13.72 -11.85 -7.23
CA HIS A 28 12.63 -11.53 -8.14
C HIS A 28 12.71 -10.12 -8.73
N ASP A 29 13.85 -9.44 -8.57
CA ASP A 29 14.09 -8.08 -9.07
C ASP A 29 13.01 -7.06 -8.61
N VAL A 30 12.45 -7.28 -7.42
CA VAL A 30 11.47 -6.37 -6.81
C VAL A 30 12.17 -5.06 -6.43
N GLY A 31 12.06 -4.07 -7.31
CA GLY A 31 12.77 -2.79 -7.25
C GLY A 31 11.87 -1.57 -7.45
N ALA A 32 12.36 -0.57 -8.18
CA ALA A 32 11.70 0.73 -8.32
C ALA A 32 10.32 0.70 -9.00
N SER A 33 10.05 -0.30 -9.84
CA SER A 33 8.75 -0.50 -10.50
C SER A 33 7.77 -1.34 -9.67
N TRP A 34 8.07 -1.55 -8.40
CA TRP A 34 7.27 -2.38 -7.51
C TRP A 34 6.86 -1.61 -6.27
N ARG A 35 5.69 -1.96 -5.74
CA ARG A 35 5.20 -1.47 -4.44
C ARG A 35 4.98 -2.65 -3.49
N TYR A 36 5.45 -2.51 -2.25
CA TYR A 36 5.09 -3.42 -1.17
C TYR A 36 3.82 -2.91 -0.52
N THR A 37 2.69 -3.56 -0.79
CA THR A 37 1.38 -3.11 -0.28
C THR A 37 1.04 -3.70 1.08
N SER A 38 1.73 -4.78 1.46
CA SER A 38 1.73 -5.34 2.81
C SER A 38 2.96 -6.22 3.00
N VAL A 39 3.53 -6.19 4.19
CA VAL A 39 4.49 -7.19 4.67
C VAL A 39 4.08 -7.53 6.10
N GLU A 40 3.83 -8.80 6.38
CA GLU A 40 3.32 -9.25 7.67
C GLU A 40 3.96 -10.57 8.10
N LEU A 41 3.94 -10.84 9.41
CA LEU A 41 4.35 -12.13 9.94
C LEU A 41 3.42 -13.21 9.37
N SER A 42 3.99 -14.21 8.71
CA SER A 42 3.26 -15.45 8.46
C SER A 42 3.30 -16.27 9.75
N GLU A 43 2.23 -16.18 10.53
CA GLU A 43 2.17 -16.82 11.85
C GLU A 43 2.54 -18.31 11.77
N PRO A 44 3.37 -18.82 12.71
CA PRO A 44 3.60 -20.24 12.87
C PRO A 44 2.29 -20.97 13.20
N SER A 45 2.23 -22.24 12.87
CA SER A 45 1.10 -23.09 13.24
C SER A 45 0.95 -23.18 14.76
N LYS A 46 -0.26 -23.49 15.23
CA LYS A 46 -0.52 -23.70 16.66
C LYS A 46 0.39 -24.77 17.28
N ALA A 47 0.73 -25.80 16.51
CA ALA A 47 1.62 -26.87 16.98
C ALA A 47 3.07 -26.37 17.15
N GLU A 48 3.54 -25.51 16.25
CA GLU A 48 4.84 -24.85 16.33
C GLU A 48 4.94 -23.90 17.53
N VAL A 49 3.89 -23.09 17.77
CA VAL A 49 3.80 -22.24 18.97
C VAL A 49 3.81 -23.09 20.23
N ALA A 50 3.00 -24.15 20.29
CA ALA A 50 2.99 -25.06 21.44
C ALA A 50 4.35 -25.74 21.67
N ALA A 51 5.09 -26.08 20.61
CA ALA A 51 6.43 -26.63 20.73
C ALA A 51 7.39 -25.59 21.35
N PHE A 52 7.34 -24.33 20.87
CA PHE A 52 8.11 -23.24 21.47
C PHE A 52 7.81 -23.05 22.96
N ASP A 53 6.52 -23.00 23.34
CA ASP A 53 6.11 -22.82 24.73
C ASP A 53 6.57 -23.97 25.65
N ASN A 54 6.52 -25.20 25.13
CA ASN A 54 6.84 -26.40 25.92
C ASN A 54 8.34 -26.65 26.04
N ASN A 55 9.13 -26.37 25.00
CA ASN A 55 10.54 -26.79 24.96
C ASN A 55 11.51 -25.78 24.31
N GLY A 56 11.04 -24.60 23.92
CA GLY A 56 11.85 -23.55 23.31
C GLY A 56 12.23 -23.80 21.84
N THR A 57 11.67 -24.82 21.18
CA THR A 57 11.90 -25.05 19.74
C THR A 57 11.36 -23.87 18.94
N ARG A 58 12.27 -23.11 18.31
CA ARG A 58 11.90 -21.96 17.49
C ARG A 58 11.38 -22.43 16.13
N PRO A 59 10.18 -22.01 15.70
CA PRO A 59 9.71 -22.29 14.36
C PRO A 59 10.44 -21.43 13.32
N ASP A 60 10.28 -21.81 12.06
CA ASP A 60 10.71 -20.96 10.95
C ASP A 60 9.99 -19.62 11.00
N ARG A 61 10.77 -18.54 11.08
CA ARG A 61 10.27 -17.18 11.10
C ARG A 61 10.00 -16.75 9.67
N ARG A 62 8.73 -16.59 9.31
CA ARG A 62 8.29 -16.36 7.94
C ARG A 62 7.56 -15.03 7.80
N ALA A 63 7.73 -14.38 6.65
CA ALA A 63 6.99 -13.20 6.26
C ALA A 63 6.13 -13.49 5.03
N LEU A 64 4.91 -12.93 5.01
CA LEU A 64 4.07 -12.87 3.82
C LEU A 64 4.14 -11.44 3.27
N ALA A 65 4.62 -11.28 2.04
CA ALA A 65 4.66 -10.00 1.35
C ALA A 65 3.64 -9.98 0.20
N THR A 66 2.88 -8.89 0.08
CA THR A 66 2.07 -8.59 -1.11
C THR A 66 2.76 -7.49 -1.90
N CYS A 67 3.07 -7.76 -3.15
CA CYS A 67 3.80 -6.88 -4.06
C CYS A 67 2.94 -6.54 -5.28
N LEU A 68 3.01 -5.30 -5.73
CA LEU A 68 2.39 -4.83 -6.97
C LEU A 68 3.49 -4.47 -7.96
N ASP A 69 3.51 -5.11 -9.12
CA ASP A 69 4.28 -4.63 -10.28
C ASP A 69 3.47 -3.54 -10.98
N THR A 70 3.96 -2.30 -10.91
CA THR A 70 3.26 -1.13 -11.47
C THR A 70 3.32 -1.08 -12.98
N THR A 71 4.27 -1.78 -13.62
CA THR A 71 4.41 -1.82 -15.09
C THR A 71 3.39 -2.75 -15.74
N GLN A 72 3.00 -3.79 -15.01
CA GLN A 72 2.06 -4.81 -15.48
C GLN A 72 0.69 -4.70 -14.80
N ASN A 73 0.57 -3.85 -13.77
CA ASN A 73 -0.58 -3.80 -12.88
C ASN A 73 -0.91 -5.20 -12.30
N ALA A 74 0.12 -5.92 -11.87
CA ALA A 74 0.05 -7.33 -11.50
C ALA A 74 0.39 -7.55 -10.02
N THR A 75 -0.45 -8.32 -9.32
CA THR A 75 -0.30 -8.57 -7.88
C THR A 75 0.40 -9.90 -7.62
N TYR A 76 1.40 -9.89 -6.75
CA TYR A 76 2.11 -11.08 -6.33
C TYR A 76 2.04 -11.25 -4.82
N LYS A 77 1.97 -12.50 -4.36
CA LYS A 77 2.16 -12.86 -2.95
C LYS A 77 3.38 -13.74 -2.80
N ALA A 78 4.25 -13.36 -1.88
CA ALA A 78 5.49 -14.04 -1.58
C ALA A 78 5.49 -14.55 -0.14
N LEU A 79 5.84 -15.82 0.07
CA LEU A 79 6.15 -16.35 1.40
C LEU A 79 7.67 -16.48 1.51
N ILE A 80 8.26 -15.85 2.51
CA ILE A 80 9.71 -15.76 2.70
C ILE A 80 10.07 -16.37 4.04
N SER A 81 11.05 -17.28 4.07
CA SER A 81 11.71 -17.68 5.33
C SER A 81 12.81 -16.68 5.66
N LEU A 82 12.68 -16.01 6.79
CA LEU A 82 13.72 -15.13 7.35
C LEU A 82 14.81 -15.93 8.06
N THR A 83 14.52 -17.18 8.43
CA THR A 83 15.49 -18.07 9.07
C THR A 83 16.47 -18.64 8.04
N SER A 84 15.99 -19.13 6.88
CA SER A 84 16.87 -19.60 5.80
C SER A 84 17.29 -18.51 4.82
N GLY A 85 16.56 -17.39 4.77
CA GLY A 85 16.82 -16.30 3.82
C GLY A 85 16.32 -16.59 2.40
N GLU A 86 15.29 -17.42 2.26
CA GLU A 86 14.80 -17.94 0.97
C GLU A 86 13.34 -17.57 0.72
N VAL A 87 12.98 -17.45 -0.56
CA VAL A 87 11.58 -17.35 -0.98
C VAL A 87 11.00 -18.76 -1.06
N LEU A 88 10.05 -19.07 -0.18
CA LEU A 88 9.35 -20.35 -0.13
C LEU A 88 8.26 -20.46 -1.20
N SER A 89 7.63 -19.34 -1.57
CA SER A 89 6.70 -19.28 -2.70
C SER A 89 6.59 -17.87 -3.27
N TRP A 90 6.32 -17.78 -4.57
CA TRP A 90 6.09 -16.54 -5.31
C TRP A 90 4.94 -16.74 -6.29
N ASN A 91 3.78 -16.16 -6.01
CA ASN A 91 2.54 -16.46 -6.72
C ASN A 91 1.93 -15.19 -7.32
N HIS A 92 1.75 -15.16 -8.65
CA HIS A 92 0.90 -14.16 -9.30
C HIS A 92 -0.57 -14.43 -8.95
N ILE A 93 -1.28 -13.40 -8.51
CA ILE A 93 -2.70 -13.44 -8.18
C ILE A 93 -3.45 -12.66 -9.27
N PRO A 94 -4.02 -13.34 -10.28
CA PRO A 94 -4.65 -12.66 -11.40
C PRO A 94 -5.98 -12.02 -11.00
N GLY A 95 -6.30 -10.89 -11.65
CA GLY A 95 -7.62 -10.25 -11.53
C GLY A 95 -7.88 -9.57 -10.19
N VAL A 96 -6.87 -9.38 -9.35
CA VAL A 96 -6.98 -8.65 -8.09
C VAL A 96 -6.10 -7.41 -8.08
N GLN A 97 -6.50 -6.43 -7.28
CA GLN A 97 -5.72 -5.24 -6.97
C GLN A 97 -5.41 -5.25 -5.47
N PRO A 98 -4.15 -5.01 -5.06
CA PRO A 98 -3.82 -4.86 -3.66
C PRO A 98 -4.22 -3.46 -3.20
N ASN A 99 -4.20 -3.26 -1.88
CA ASN A 99 -4.44 -1.95 -1.26
C ASN A 99 -3.56 -0.87 -1.90
N PHE A 100 -4.05 0.37 -1.89
CA PHE A 100 -3.25 1.53 -2.24
C PHE A 100 -2.21 1.80 -1.18
N THR A 101 -1.04 2.25 -1.62
CA THR A 101 0.05 2.68 -0.76
C THR A 101 0.00 4.19 -0.55
N VAL A 102 0.72 4.69 0.47
CA VAL A 102 0.67 6.11 0.84
C VAL A 102 1.21 7.01 -0.27
N ASP A 103 2.26 6.58 -0.96
CA ASP A 103 2.82 7.27 -2.12
C ASP A 103 1.80 7.40 -3.27
N GLU A 104 0.90 6.43 -3.44
CA GLU A 104 -0.15 6.52 -4.47
C GLU A 104 -1.19 7.60 -4.14
N TRP A 105 -1.48 7.81 -2.87
CA TRP A 105 -2.35 8.91 -2.44
C TRP A 105 -1.70 10.27 -2.67
N GLU A 106 -0.40 10.39 -2.39
CA GLU A 106 0.37 11.60 -2.64
C GLU A 106 0.51 11.89 -4.14
N GLU A 107 0.77 10.87 -4.95
CA GLU A 107 0.83 10.96 -6.41
C GLU A 107 -0.52 11.38 -7.00
N ALA A 108 -1.63 10.78 -6.54
CA ALA A 108 -2.97 11.13 -6.97
C ALA A 108 -3.29 12.61 -6.70
N ASP A 109 -2.96 13.08 -5.50
CA ASP A 109 -3.16 14.48 -5.10
C ASP A 109 -2.34 15.43 -5.98
N ALA A 110 -1.04 15.15 -6.14
CA ALA A 110 -0.16 15.98 -6.95
C ALA A 110 -0.62 16.05 -8.41
N VAL A 111 -0.99 14.90 -9.01
CA VAL A 111 -1.47 14.82 -10.40
C VAL A 111 -2.76 15.61 -10.57
N LEU A 112 -3.74 15.42 -9.69
CA LEU A 112 -5.03 16.09 -9.78
C LEU A 112 -4.93 17.60 -9.56
N ARG A 113 -4.15 18.05 -8.57
CA ARG A 113 -3.93 19.49 -8.33
C ARG A 113 -3.16 20.16 -9.46
N GLY A 114 -2.26 19.43 -10.12
CA GLY A 114 -1.52 19.90 -11.29
C GLY A 114 -2.29 19.82 -12.61
N HIS A 115 -3.45 19.15 -12.65
CA HIS A 115 -4.13 18.85 -13.91
C HIS A 115 -4.79 20.11 -14.49
N PRO A 116 -4.51 20.49 -15.76
CA PRO A 116 -5.02 21.73 -16.36
C PRO A 116 -6.55 21.85 -16.33
N ASP A 117 -7.27 20.75 -16.58
CA ASP A 117 -8.73 20.77 -16.56
C ASP A 117 -9.31 20.96 -15.15
N VAL A 118 -8.63 20.42 -14.12
CA VAL A 118 -9.02 20.57 -12.71
C VAL A 118 -8.79 22.02 -12.29
N ILE A 119 -7.61 22.56 -12.57
CA ILE A 119 -7.27 23.97 -12.32
C ILE A 119 -8.28 24.89 -13.01
N ALA A 120 -8.58 24.66 -14.29
CA ALA A 120 -9.55 25.48 -15.03
C ALA A 120 -10.97 25.35 -14.45
N ALA A 121 -11.36 24.16 -13.98
CA ALA A 121 -12.66 23.92 -13.35
C ALA A 121 -12.79 24.61 -11.99
N LEU A 122 -11.72 24.65 -11.20
CA LEU A 122 -11.67 25.33 -9.90
C LEU A 122 -11.58 26.85 -10.07
N ALA A 123 -10.82 27.34 -11.05
CA ALA A 123 -10.73 28.76 -11.37
C ALA A 123 -12.09 29.37 -11.76
N ARG A 124 -12.93 28.62 -12.50
CA ARG A 124 -14.32 29.03 -12.81
C ARG A 124 -15.20 29.22 -11.57
N ARG A 125 -14.79 28.65 -10.43
CA ARG A 125 -15.46 28.75 -9.12
C ARG A 125 -14.75 29.73 -8.17
N GLY A 126 -13.76 30.48 -8.65
CA GLY A 126 -13.01 31.46 -7.86
C GLY A 126 -11.88 30.86 -7.00
N ILE A 127 -11.55 29.57 -7.19
CA ILE A 127 -10.46 28.90 -6.47
C ILE A 127 -9.23 28.94 -7.38
N THR A 128 -8.24 29.73 -7.00
CA THR A 128 -6.99 29.92 -7.78
C THR A 128 -5.74 29.51 -7.02
N ASP A 129 -5.84 29.42 -5.70
CA ASP A 129 -4.75 28.95 -4.85
C ASP A 129 -4.83 27.43 -4.70
N MET A 130 -4.01 26.73 -5.48
CA MET A 130 -3.98 25.26 -5.51
C MET A 130 -3.26 24.65 -4.32
N ASP A 131 -2.55 25.44 -3.50
CA ASP A 131 -1.91 24.96 -2.27
C ASP A 131 -2.96 24.75 -1.15
N LEU A 132 -4.11 25.42 -1.25
CA LEU A 132 -5.25 25.21 -0.37
C LEU A 132 -6.14 24.04 -0.82
N VAL A 133 -5.95 23.52 -2.03
CA VAL A 133 -6.76 22.41 -2.55
C VAL A 133 -6.21 21.09 -2.02
N PHE A 134 -7.11 20.19 -1.64
CA PHE A 134 -6.79 18.84 -1.20
C PHE A 134 -7.62 17.84 -1.99
N MET A 135 -6.96 16.86 -2.61
CA MET A 135 -7.59 15.80 -3.38
C MET A 135 -7.69 14.54 -2.52
N ASP A 136 -8.87 14.35 -1.94
CA ASP A 136 -9.15 13.22 -1.08
C ASP A 136 -9.45 11.99 -1.94
N THR A 137 -8.44 11.15 -2.17
CA THR A 137 -8.55 10.01 -3.09
C THR A 137 -8.94 8.75 -2.33
N TRP A 138 -9.96 8.06 -2.84
CA TRP A 138 -10.57 6.85 -2.30
C TRP A 138 -10.44 5.68 -3.27
N THR A 139 -10.27 4.47 -2.75
CA THR A 139 -10.24 3.25 -3.57
C THR A 139 -11.62 2.87 -4.06
N TYR A 140 -11.69 2.32 -5.28
CA TYR A 140 -12.88 1.65 -5.78
C TYR A 140 -12.90 0.17 -5.39
N GLY A 141 -14.01 -0.28 -4.80
CA GLY A 141 -14.27 -1.71 -4.67
C GLY A 141 -14.59 -2.34 -6.03
N ASP A 142 -14.06 -3.54 -6.30
CA ASP A 142 -14.24 -4.25 -7.57
C ASP A 142 -15.71 -4.42 -7.96
N ALA A 143 -16.59 -4.69 -6.98
CA ALA A 143 -18.02 -4.88 -7.20
C ALA A 143 -18.76 -3.65 -7.75
N VAL A 144 -18.22 -2.45 -7.52
CA VAL A 144 -18.86 -1.17 -7.91
C VAL A 144 -18.06 -0.42 -8.98
N MET A 145 -17.02 -1.06 -9.53
CA MET A 145 -16.19 -0.45 -10.57
C MET A 145 -16.95 -0.38 -11.91
N PRO A 146 -17.03 0.80 -12.55
CA PRO A 146 -17.66 0.92 -13.87
C PRO A 146 -16.95 0.07 -14.93
N GLU A 147 -17.73 -0.54 -15.83
CA GLU A 147 -17.21 -1.46 -16.85
C GLU A 147 -16.06 -0.87 -17.68
N LYS A 148 -16.17 0.41 -18.06
CA LYS A 148 -15.15 1.13 -18.84
C LYS A 148 -13.79 1.27 -18.15
N TYR A 149 -13.73 1.06 -16.83
CA TYR A 149 -12.50 1.20 -16.03
C TYR A 149 -12.03 -0.11 -15.39
N ARG A 150 -12.69 -1.24 -15.68
CA ARG A 150 -12.26 -2.54 -15.17
C ARG A 150 -10.81 -2.85 -15.54
N GLY A 151 -10.11 -3.51 -14.62
CA GLY A 151 -8.71 -3.89 -14.78
C GLY A 151 -7.71 -2.75 -14.63
N ARG A 152 -8.17 -1.51 -14.41
CA ARG A 152 -7.31 -0.38 -14.06
C ARG A 152 -7.10 -0.30 -12.55
N ARG A 153 -5.98 0.31 -12.15
CA ARG A 153 -5.79 0.79 -10.79
C ARG A 153 -6.44 2.17 -10.69
N LEU A 154 -7.56 2.25 -9.97
CA LEU A 154 -8.48 3.40 -10.04
C LEU A 154 -8.76 3.98 -8.66
N GLY A 155 -8.62 5.30 -8.55
CA GLY A 155 -9.08 6.10 -7.42
C GLY A 155 -10.23 7.01 -7.84
N TRP A 156 -11.14 7.29 -6.90
CA TRP A 156 -12.07 8.41 -7.01
C TRP A 156 -11.55 9.53 -6.11
N SER A 157 -11.63 10.79 -6.54
CA SER A 157 -11.27 11.89 -5.66
C SER A 157 -12.42 12.86 -5.42
N ASP A 158 -12.60 13.19 -4.15
CA ASP A 158 -13.36 14.35 -3.72
C ASP A 158 -12.40 15.53 -3.52
N THR A 159 -12.78 16.71 -4.02
CA THR A 159 -11.94 17.90 -3.93
C THR A 159 -12.39 18.79 -2.78
N TRP A 160 -11.47 19.11 -1.89
CA TRP A 160 -11.70 19.99 -0.75
C TRP A 160 -10.83 21.25 -0.85
N VAL A 161 -11.30 22.37 -0.30
CA VAL A 161 -10.52 23.62 -0.25
C VAL A 161 -10.36 24.06 1.21
N ARG A 162 -9.13 24.09 1.70
CA ARG A 162 -8.80 24.56 3.04
C ARG A 162 -9.15 26.05 3.18
N ALA A 163 -9.60 26.45 4.37
CA ALA A 163 -9.85 27.86 4.68
C ALA A 163 -8.55 28.70 4.77
N ALA A 164 -7.45 28.06 5.17
CA ALA A 164 -6.11 28.63 5.29
C ALA A 164 -5.07 27.51 5.35
N ASP A 165 -3.78 27.87 5.26
CA ASP A 165 -2.68 26.93 5.50
C ASP A 165 -2.79 26.27 6.90
N GLY A 166 -2.50 24.98 6.97
CA GLY A 166 -2.65 24.16 8.18
C GLY A 166 -4.10 23.91 8.65
N ALA A 167 -5.11 24.51 8.02
CA ALA A 167 -6.51 24.29 8.39
C ALA A 167 -6.99 22.88 8.01
N ASN A 168 -7.97 22.37 8.76
CA ASN A 168 -8.63 21.09 8.45
C ASN A 168 -9.25 21.14 7.04
N PRO A 169 -8.84 20.28 6.09
CA PRO A 169 -9.36 20.31 4.72
C PRO A 169 -10.85 19.97 4.67
N TYR A 170 -11.33 19.11 5.56
CA TYR A 170 -12.73 18.66 5.62
C TYR A 170 -13.69 19.69 6.24
N ALA A 171 -13.17 20.78 6.80
CA ALA A 171 -13.99 21.89 7.28
C ALA A 171 -14.29 22.94 6.19
N GLY A 172 -13.62 22.82 5.05
CA GLY A 172 -13.83 23.67 3.89
C GLY A 172 -14.98 23.20 2.99
N PRO A 173 -15.35 23.99 1.97
CA PRO A 173 -16.33 23.55 0.98
C PRO A 173 -15.80 22.33 0.22
N SER A 174 -16.63 21.29 0.08
CA SER A 174 -16.42 20.23 -0.90
C SER A 174 -16.87 20.70 -2.28
N MET A 175 -16.08 20.38 -3.30
CA MET A 175 -16.44 20.59 -4.69
C MET A 175 -16.68 19.23 -5.34
N ASP A 176 -17.73 19.13 -6.17
CA ASP A 176 -18.19 17.88 -6.78
C ASP A 176 -17.04 17.01 -7.32
N SER A 177 -17.17 15.72 -7.05
CA SER A 177 -16.21 14.63 -7.32
C SER A 177 -15.63 14.53 -8.73
N ILE A 178 -14.34 14.16 -8.83
CA ILE A 178 -13.63 13.87 -10.09
C ILE A 178 -13.02 12.45 -10.00
N ALA A 179 -13.38 11.56 -10.94
CA ALA A 179 -12.76 10.23 -11.06
C ALA A 179 -11.41 10.31 -11.82
N SER A 180 -10.35 9.69 -11.30
CA SER A 180 -9.01 9.70 -11.91
C SER A 180 -8.38 8.30 -11.94
N SER A 181 -7.79 7.92 -13.07
CA SER A 181 -6.94 6.72 -13.14
C SER A 181 -5.50 7.12 -12.88
N ILE A 182 -4.86 6.46 -11.91
CA ILE A 182 -3.43 6.58 -11.62
C ILE A 182 -2.67 5.58 -12.50
#